data_AF-A0A7X9XNU9-F1
#
_entry.id   AF-A0A7X9XNU9-F1
#
_cell.length_a   1.000
_cell.length_b   1.000
_cell.length_c   1.000
_cell.angle_alpha   90.00
_cell.angle_beta   90.00
_cell.angle_gamma   90.00
#
_symmetry.space_group_name_H-M   'P 1'
#
loop_
_entity.id
_entity.type
_entity.pdbx_description
1 polymer ?
#
loop_
_entity_poly.entity_id
_entity_poly.type
_entity_poly.pdbx_seq_one_letter_code
_entity_poly.pdbx_strand_id
1 'polypeptide(L)' 'MKCPVCGEEVEPFDICDNCDWQNSGQKENENSLQGPNKMTLKEAREAYQKGEKVL' A
#
# COMPACT_ATOMS: atom_id res chain seq x y z
N MET A 1 10.52 -3.56 -6.09
CA MET A 1 9.42 -2.96 -6.90
C MET A 1 8.95 -1.72 -6.18
N LYS A 2 8.30 -0.77 -6.87
CA LYS A 2 7.84 0.45 -6.20
C LYS A 2 6.58 0.20 -5.39
N CYS A 3 6.60 0.57 -4.11
CA CYS A 3 5.43 0.55 -3.26
C CYS A 3 4.34 1.41 -3.90
N PRO A 4 3.14 0.88 -4.11
CA PRO A 4 2.10 1.59 -4.84
C PRO A 4 1.53 2.77 -4.05
N VAL A 5 1.84 2.91 -2.77
CA VAL A 5 1.41 4.02 -1.90
C VAL A 5 2.42 5.15 -1.88
N CYS A 6 3.66 4.86 -1.47
CA CYS A 6 4.68 5.89 -1.21
C CYS A 6 5.83 5.95 -2.25
N GLY A 7 5.96 4.95 -3.13
CA GLY A 7 7.04 4.89 -4.11
C GLY A 7 8.40 4.40 -3.59
N GLU A 8 8.50 3.98 -2.32
CA GLU A 8 9.72 3.35 -1.79
C GLU A 8 9.97 1.98 -2.46
N GLU A 9 11.22 1.51 -2.49
CA GLU A 9 11.48 0.13 -2.90
C GLU A 9 10.92 -0.85 -1.86
N VAL A 10 10.23 -1.88 -2.34
CA VAL A 10 9.67 -2.96 -1.53
C VAL A 10 9.73 -4.27 -2.31
N GLU A 11 9.96 -5.37 -1.60
CA GLU A 11 9.94 -6.71 -2.21
C GLU A 11 8.50 -7.14 -2.56
N PRO A 12 8.29 -7.95 -3.61
CA PRO A 12 6.97 -8.45 -3.94
C PRO A 12 6.32 -9.21 -2.78
N PHE A 13 5.04 -8.95 -2.51
CA PHE A 13 4.27 -9.54 -1.41
C PHE A 13 4.74 -9.17 0.01
N ASP A 14 5.58 -8.16 0.13
CA ASP A 14 6.11 -7.67 1.40
C ASP A 14 5.41 -6.39 1.90
N ILE A 15 5.62 -6.08 3.18
CA ILE A 15 5.15 -4.87 3.85
C ILE A 15 6.17 -3.76 3.64
N CYS A 16 5.72 -2.58 3.21
CA CYS A 16 6.60 -1.44 3.00
C CYS A 16 6.99 -0.80 4.35
N ASP A 17 8.27 -0.84 4.71
CA ASP A 17 8.79 -0.25 5.96
C ASP A 17 8.55 1.25 6.13
N ASN A 18 8.27 1.98 5.03
CA ASN A 18 8.02 3.43 5.07
C ASN A 18 6.54 3.79 5.32
N CYS A 19 5.59 2.97 4.85
CA CYS A 19 4.17 3.32 4.90
C CYS A 19 3.26 2.17 5.35
N ASP A 20 3.81 1.06 5.81
CA ASP A 20 3.11 -0.14 6.32
C ASP A 20 2.13 -0.82 5.33
N TRP A 21 2.08 -0.41 4.06
CA TRP A 21 1.25 -1.07 3.05
C TRP A 21 1.85 -2.42 2.64
N GLN A 22 1.05 -3.50 2.70
CA GLN A 22 1.45 -4.77 2.06
C GLN A 22 1.06 -4.78 0.58
N ASN A 23 2.04 -4.98 -0.29
CA ASN A 23 1.79 -5.07 -1.73
C ASN A 23 1.33 -6.47 -2.16
N SER A 24 0.65 -6.54 -3.31
CA SER A 24 0.12 -7.75 -3.94
C SER A 24 0.90 -8.14 -5.21
N GLY A 25 2.17 -7.71 -5.30
CA GLY A 25 3.01 -7.91 -6.48
C GLY A 25 2.42 -7.22 -7.72
N GLN A 26 2.34 -7.95 -8.83
CA GLN A 26 1.80 -7.41 -10.10
C GLN A 26 0.27 -7.25 -10.12
N LYS A 27 -0.45 -7.73 -9.10
CA LYS A 27 -1.92 -7.80 -9.09
C LYS A 27 -2.58 -6.75 -8.21
N GLU A 28 -2.02 -5.54 -8.13
CA GLU A 28 -2.63 -4.47 -7.35
C GLU A 28 -4.01 -4.04 -7.88
N ASN A 29 -4.92 -3.72 -6.96
CA ASN A 29 -6.26 -3.23 -7.23
C ASN A 29 -6.57 -2.04 -6.30
N GLU A 30 -7.01 -0.93 -6.90
CA GLU A 30 -7.25 0.33 -6.17
C GLU A 30 -8.50 0.33 -5.29
N ASN A 31 -9.50 -0.52 -5.58
CA ASN A 31 -10.85 -0.39 -5.04
C ASN A 31 -11.31 -1.60 -4.20
N SER A 32 -10.45 -2.59 -3.99
CA SER A 32 -10.74 -3.76 -3.17
C SER A 32 -9.69 -3.94 -2.08
N LEU A 33 -10.10 -4.46 -0.92
CA LEU A 33 -9.17 -4.92 0.10
C LEU A 33 -8.35 -6.10 -0.44
N GLN A 34 -7.04 -6.05 -0.19
CA GLN A 34 -6.11 -7.08 -0.62
C GLN A 34 -5.25 -7.51 0.57
N GLY A 35 -5.04 -8.82 0.71
CA GLY A 35 -4.23 -9.37 1.80
C GLY A 35 -4.76 -8.94 3.19
N PRO A 36 -3.88 -8.52 4.11
CA PRO A 36 -4.26 -8.12 5.46
C PRO A 36 -4.63 -6.64 5.61
N ASN A 37 -4.47 -5.83 4.54
CA ASN A 37 -4.73 -4.39 4.56
C ASN A 37 -6.18 -4.10 5.03
N LYS A 38 -6.37 -3.02 5.79
CA LYS A 38 -7.68 -2.61 6.34
C LYS A 38 -8.35 -1.51 5.52
N MET A 39 -7.64 -0.97 4.54
CA MET A 39 -8.15 -0.01 3.56
C MET A 39 -7.81 -0.42 2.13
N THR A 40 -8.51 0.16 1.17
CA THR A 40 -8.21 0.01 -0.26
C THR A 40 -6.92 0.74 -0.60
N LEU A 41 -6.26 0.37 -1.71
CA LEU A 41 -5.04 1.05 -2.14
C LEU A 41 -5.30 2.55 -2.45
N LYS A 42 -6.50 2.89 -2.92
CA LYS A 42 -6.91 4.29 -3.09
C LYS A 42 -6.93 5.04 -1.76
N GLU A 43 -7.58 4.48 -0.74
CA GLU A 43 -7.63 5.07 0.60
C GLU A 43 -6.23 5.18 1.22
N ALA A 44 -5.37 4.18 1.01
CA ALA A 44 -3.98 4.22 1.48
C ALA A 44 -3.17 5.36 0.87
N ARG A 45 -3.31 5.61 -0.44
CA ARG A 45 -2.68 6.77 -1.10
C ARG A 45 -3.20 8.10 -0.55
N GLU A 46 -4.51 8.20 -0.35
CA GLU A 46 -5.13 9.41 0.22
C GLU A 46 -4.67 9.66 1.66
N ALA A 47 -4.61 8.62 2.50
CA ALA A 47 -4.11 8.70 3.87
C ALA A 47 -2.64 9.15 3.88
N TYR A 48 -1.78 8.51 3.08
CA TYR A 48 -0.37 8.86 2.97
C TYR A 48 -0.16 10.32 2.53
N GLN A 49 -0.93 10.80 1.53
CA GLN A 49 -0.86 12.19 1.08
C GLN A 49 -1.28 13.21 2.16
N LYS A 50 -2.19 12.82 3.06
CA LYS A 50 -2.63 13.64 4.20
C LYS A 50 -1.67 13.55 5.39
N GLY A 51 -0.66 12.68 5.33
CA GLY A 51 0.20 12.36 6.49
C GLY A 51 -0.53 11.54 7.56
N GLU A 52 -1.63 10.90 7.20
CA GLU A 52 -2.38 9.98 8.05
C GLU A 52 -1.76 8.57 7.99
N LYS A 53 -2.11 7.74 8.96
CA LYS A 53 -1.63 6.36 9.02
C LYS A 53 -2.31 5.49 7.97
N VAL A 54 -1.53 4.71 7.24
CA VAL A 54 -2.00 3.62 6.38
C VAL A 54 -2.30 2.38 7.24
N LEU A 55 -3.44 1.70 7.03
CA LEU A 55 -3.96 0.62 7.90
C LEU A 55 -4.25 -0.69 7.14
#